data_AF-A0A2S8FLW1-F1
#
_entry.id   AF-A0A2S8FLW1-F1
#
_cell.length_a   1.000
_cell.length_b   1.000
_cell.length_c   1.000
_cell.angle_alpha   90.00
_cell.angle_beta   90.00
_cell.angle_gamma   90.00
#
_symmetry.space_group_name_H-M   'P 1'
#
loop_
_entity.id
_entity.type
_entity.pdbx_description
1 polymer ?
#
loop_
_entity_poly.entity_id
_entity_poly.type
_entity_poly.pdbx_seq_one_letter_code
_entity_poly.pdbx_strand_id
1 'polypeptide(L)'
;MFTFKLAGHLKMTVAELGKRMSGEELIEWMVFDRLHPIPDPWLQTGVMCQYIAEPWLKKKSGGKWRPTDFMPVERIQRHVQSEEECKAAFDAVTSSLSKR
;
A
#
# COMPACT_ATOMS: atom_id res chain seq x y z
N MET A 1 -5.60 5.11 -12.03
CA MET A 1 -5.68 5.40 -10.58
C MET A 1 -6.18 6.81 -10.28
N PHE A 2 -5.72 7.88 -10.97
CA PHE A 2 -6.14 9.26 -10.69
C PHE A 2 -7.66 9.51 -10.68
N THR A 3 -8.40 8.99 -11.67
CA THR A 3 -9.86 9.15 -11.76
C THR A 3 -10.63 8.68 -10.53
N PHE A 4 -10.18 7.61 -9.86
CA PHE A 4 -10.77 7.13 -8.61
C PHE A 4 -10.51 8.09 -7.44
N LYS A 5 -9.28 8.64 -7.36
CA LYS A 5 -8.89 9.64 -6.36
C LYS A 5 -9.74 10.91 -6.52
N LEU A 6 -9.87 11.40 -7.75
CA LEU A 6 -10.68 12.58 -8.09
C LEU A 6 -12.17 12.35 -7.81
N ALA A 7 -12.73 11.21 -8.23
CA ALA A 7 -14.12 10.86 -7.95
C ALA A 7 -14.40 10.80 -6.45
N GLY A 8 -13.51 10.20 -5.65
CA GLY A 8 -13.61 10.16 -4.20
C GLY A 8 -13.49 11.54 -3.54
N HIS A 9 -12.66 12.43 -4.08
CA HIS A 9 -12.53 13.82 -3.63
C HIS A 9 -13.80 14.63 -3.88
N LEU A 10 -14.37 14.51 -5.08
CA LEU A 10 -15.60 15.18 -5.49
C LEU A 10 -16.89 14.49 -4.99
N LYS A 11 -16.77 13.42 -4.19
CA LYS A 11 -17.88 12.64 -3.61
C LYS A 11 -18.87 12.12 -4.66
N MET A 12 -18.35 11.64 -5.78
CA MET A 12 -19.15 11.03 -6.85
C MET A 12 -18.51 9.73 -7.35
N THR A 13 -19.24 8.96 -8.15
CA THR A 13 -18.71 7.75 -8.79
C THR A 13 -17.85 8.09 -10.01
N VAL A 14 -16.98 7.17 -10.42
CA VAL A 14 -16.18 7.33 -11.66
C VAL A 14 -17.09 7.42 -12.90
N ALA A 15 -18.23 6.73 -12.89
CA ALA A 15 -19.20 6.79 -13.99
C ALA A 15 -19.87 8.16 -14.09
N GLU A 16 -20.20 8.81 -12.97
CA GLU A 16 -20.72 10.18 -12.96
C GLU A 16 -19.66 11.19 -13.38
N LEU A 17 -18.43 11.02 -12.92
CA LEU A 17 -17.29 11.86 -13.31
C LEU A 17 -17.14 11.87 -14.84
N GLY A 18 -17.11 10.69 -15.47
CA GLY A 18 -16.98 10.56 -16.93
C GLY A 18 -18.17 11.11 -17.73
N LYS A 19 -19.34 11.33 -17.11
CA LYS A 19 -20.50 11.97 -17.74
C LYS A 19 -20.49 13.49 -17.60
N ARG A 20 -19.91 14.02 -16.51
CA ARG A 20 -19.96 15.44 -16.15
C ARG A 20 -18.73 16.22 -16.60
N MET A 21 -17.58 15.55 -16.72
CA MET A 21 -16.29 16.18 -16.95
C MET A 21 -15.77 15.84 -18.34
N SER A 22 -15.26 16.84 -19.07
CA SER A 22 -14.63 16.62 -20.36
C SER A 22 -13.22 16.04 -20.21
N GLY A 23 -12.66 15.55 -21.31
CA GLY A 23 -11.27 15.06 -21.33
C GLY A 23 -10.27 16.17 -21.02
N GLU A 24 -10.51 17.39 -21.51
CA GLU A 24 -9.66 18.56 -21.26
C GLU A 24 -9.66 18.95 -19.78
N GLU A 25 -10.84 19.07 -19.17
CA GLU A 25 -10.96 19.38 -17.74
C GLU A 25 -10.28 18.30 -16.88
N LEU A 26 -10.40 17.03 -17.26
CA LEU A 26 -9.72 15.94 -16.56
C LEU A 26 -8.19 16.08 -16.63
N ILE A 27 -7.64 16.54 -17.77
CA ILE A 27 -6.20 16.81 -17.91
C ILE A 27 -5.78 17.99 -17.02
N GLU A 28 -6.58 19.05 -16.95
CA GLU A 28 -6.32 20.18 -16.06
C GLU A 28 -6.26 19.72 -14.59
N TRP A 29 -7.20 18.87 -14.18
CA TRP A 29 -7.18 18.25 -12.86
C TRP A 29 -5.94 17.39 -12.61
N MET A 30 -5.45 16.67 -13.62
CA MET A 30 -4.20 15.90 -13.52
C MET A 30 -2.98 16.79 -13.34
N VAL A 31 -2.92 17.94 -14.03
CA VAL A 31 -1.84 18.92 -13.86
C VAL A 31 -1.94 19.57 -12.48
N PHE A 32 -3.15 19.93 -12.05
CA PHE A 32 -3.39 20.49 -10.73
C PHE A 32 -2.96 19.55 -9.60
N ASP A 33 -3.28 18.25 -9.66
CA ASP A 33 -2.86 17.25 -8.66
C ASP A 33 -1.34 17.09 -8.54
N ARG A 34 -0.56 17.48 -9.55
CA ARG A 34 0.92 17.49 -9.44
C ARG A 34 1.44 18.66 -8.60
N LEU A 35 0.76 19.81 -8.62
CA LEU A 35 1.12 21.01 -7.87
C LEU A 35 0.48 20.99 -6.47
N HIS A 36 -0.78 20.58 -6.42
CA HIS A 36 -1.62 20.52 -5.23
C HIS A 36 -2.28 19.14 -5.16
N PRO A 37 -1.55 18.13 -4.67
CA PRO A 37 -2.07 16.78 -4.60
C PRO A 37 -3.38 16.74 -3.82
N ILE A 38 -4.39 16.11 -4.43
CA ILE A 38 -5.62 15.74 -3.74
C ILE A 38 -5.20 14.99 -2.45
N PRO A 39 -5.70 15.39 -1.28
CA PRO A 39 -5.28 14.81 -0.01
C PRO A 39 -5.42 13.29 -0.01
N ASP A 40 -4.36 12.60 0.40
CA ASP A 40 -4.42 11.21 0.86
C ASP A 40 -4.33 11.24 2.40
N PRO A 41 -5.48 11.11 3.10
CA PRO A 41 -5.50 11.23 4.55
C PRO A 41 -4.59 10.22 5.23
N TRP A 42 -4.46 9.00 4.70
CA TRP A 42 -3.63 7.97 5.30
C TRP A 42 -2.15 8.27 5.12
N LEU A 43 -1.75 8.78 3.95
CA LEU A 43 -0.38 9.22 3.75
C LEU A 43 -0.04 10.41 4.64
N GLN A 44 -0.94 11.39 4.76
CA GLN A 44 -0.75 12.55 5.64
C GLN A 44 -0.59 12.13 7.10
N THR A 45 -1.49 11.27 7.59
CA THR A 45 -1.38 10.70 8.94
C THR A 45 -0.10 9.91 9.09
N GLY A 46 0.28 9.09 8.10
CA GLY A 46 1.51 8.30 8.15
C GLY A 46 2.77 9.16 8.24
N VAL A 47 2.83 10.26 7.50
CA VAL A 47 3.94 11.23 7.59
C VAL A 47 3.97 11.88 8.97
N MET A 48 2.83 12.32 9.51
CA MET A 48 2.76 12.89 10.86
C MET A 48 3.22 11.87 11.93
N CYS A 49 2.72 10.64 11.86
CA CYS A 49 3.11 9.57 12.78
C CYS A 49 4.61 9.25 12.67
N GLN A 50 5.20 9.27 11.47
CA GLN A 50 6.63 9.08 11.30
C GLN A 50 7.44 10.13 12.05
N TYR A 51 7.15 11.42 11.86
CA TYR A 51 7.88 12.51 12.52
C TYR A 51 7.73 12.47 14.04
N ILE A 52 6.55 12.06 14.53
CA ILE A 52 6.33 11.85 15.97
C ILE A 52 7.12 10.63 16.45
N ALA A 53 7.14 9.52 15.73
CA ALA A 53 7.76 8.28 16.18
C ALA A 53 9.30 8.29 16.15
N GLU A 54 9.91 8.99 15.19
CA GLU A 54 11.37 9.01 14.97
C GLU A 54 12.21 9.33 16.22
N PRO A 55 11.91 10.38 17.01
CA PRO A 55 12.69 10.71 18.19
C PRO A 55 12.45 9.78 19.38
N TRP A 56 11.28 9.15 19.50
CA TRP A 56 10.87 8.43 20.71
C TRP A 56 10.92 6.90 20.58
N LEU A 57 10.76 6.36 19.37
CA LEU A 57 10.54 4.94 19.13
C LEU A 57 11.62 4.33 18.23
N LYS A 58 12.15 3.18 18.65
CA LYS A 58 13.04 2.36 17.82
C LYS A 58 12.24 1.29 17.08
N LYS A 59 12.48 1.15 15.77
CA LYS A 59 11.85 0.12 14.94
C LYS A 59 12.43 -1.26 15.27
N LYS A 60 11.57 -2.24 15.57
CA LYS A 60 11.99 -3.61 15.93
C LYS A 60 12.87 -4.29 14.87
N SER A 61 12.60 -4.03 13.58
CA SER A 61 13.36 -4.60 12.46
C SER A 61 14.72 -3.92 12.22
N GLY A 62 15.06 -2.87 12.99
CA GLY A 62 16.09 -1.91 12.59
C GLY A 62 15.63 -1.02 11.43
N GLY A 63 16.25 0.14 11.29
CA GLY A 63 15.98 1.12 10.23
C GLY A 63 15.05 2.27 10.62
N LYS A 64 14.83 3.19 9.66
CA LYS A 64 13.97 4.36 9.83
C LYS A 64 12.49 4.01 9.69
N TRP A 65 11.64 4.76 10.38
CA TRP A 65 10.19 4.72 10.16
C TRP A 65 9.87 5.27 8.76
N ARG A 66 8.92 4.63 8.08
CA ARG A 66 8.36 5.10 6.81
C ARG A 66 6.90 5.48 7.03
N PRO A 67 6.33 6.43 6.27
CA PRO A 67 4.91 6.77 6.39
C PRO A 67 4.01 5.53 6.24
N THR A 68 4.39 4.63 5.33
CA THR A 68 3.66 3.38 5.05
C THR A 68 3.65 2.39 6.20
N ASP A 69 4.54 2.51 7.20
CA ASP A 69 4.50 1.65 8.38
C ASP A 69 3.31 2.00 9.31
N PHE A 70 2.69 3.18 9.14
CA PHE A 70 1.54 3.65 9.93
C PHE A 70 0.22 3.65 9.14
N MET A 71 0.26 3.24 7.87
CA MET A 71 -0.94 3.14 7.03
C MET A 71 -1.57 1.75 7.22
N PRO A 72 -2.91 1.63 7.09
CA PRO A 72 -3.57 0.32 7.07
C PRO A 72 -3.02 -0.53 5.92
N VAL A 73 -2.48 -1.71 6.25
CA VAL A 73 -2.02 -2.69 5.26
C VAL A 73 -2.93 -3.90 5.36
N GLU A 74 -3.56 -4.30 4.26
CA GLU A 74 -4.23 -5.60 4.17
C GLU A 74 -3.18 -6.70 4.34
N ARG A 75 -3.18 -7.32 5.52
CA ARG A 75 -2.31 -8.47 5.77
C ARG A 75 -2.94 -9.68 5.14
N ILE A 76 -2.35 -10.17 4.05
CA ILE A 76 -2.62 -11.51 3.56
C ILE A 76 -2.25 -12.48 4.68
N GLN A 77 -3.25 -13.22 5.19
CA GLN A 77 -2.99 -14.27 6.16
C GLN A 77 -2.07 -15.30 5.49
N ARG A 78 -0.83 -15.41 5.99
CA ARG A 78 0.08 -16.46 5.53
C ARG A 78 -0.43 -17.77 6.09
N HIS A 79 -0.61 -18.77 5.21
CA HIS A 79 -0.81 -20.15 5.65
C HIS A 79 0.35 -20.53 6.57
N VAL A 80 0.03 -20.94 7.79
CA VAL A 80 1.03 -21.43 8.74
C VAL A 80 1.21 -22.90 8.43
N GLN A 81 2.35 -23.27 7.87
CA GLN A 81 2.65 -24.67 7.57
C GLN A 81 2.67 -25.49 8.86
N SER A 82 2.02 -26.65 8.84
CA SER A 82 2.06 -27.61 9.95
C SER A 82 3.43 -28.28 10.06
N GLU A 83 3.74 -28.88 11.22
CA GLU A 83 4.99 -29.63 11.40
C GLU A 83 5.14 -30.78 10.37
N GLU A 84 4.03 -31.39 9.99
CA GLU A 84 3.99 -32.47 9.00
C GLU A 84 4.30 -31.95 7.59
N GLU A 85 3.76 -30.79 7.22
CA GLU A 85 4.06 -30.13 5.95
C GLU A 85 5.53 -29.69 5.86
N CYS A 86 6.10 -29.19 6.97
CA CYS A 86 7.51 -28.84 7.05
C CYS A 86 8.43 -30.05 6.88
N LYS A 87 8.11 -31.17 7.55
CA LYS A 87 8.86 -32.43 7.38
C LYS A 87 8.77 -32.95 5.95
N ALA A 88 7.57 -32.99 5.38
CA ALA A 88 7.37 -33.43 4.00
C ALA A 88 8.15 -32.58 2.99
N ALA A 89 8.18 -31.26 3.18
CA ALA A 89 8.96 -30.35 2.34
C ALA A 89 10.48 -30.58 2.47
N PHE A 90 10.97 -30.80 3.69
CA PHE A 90 12.40 -31.08 3.94
C PHE A 90 12.84 -32.42 3.33
N ASP A 91 12.01 -33.46 3.46
CA ASP A 91 12.26 -34.77 2.88
C ASP A 91 12.22 -34.73 1.34
N ALA A 92 11.30 -33.94 0.77
CA ALA A 92 11.25 -33.71 -0.67
C ALA A 92 12.54 -33.03 -1.18
N VAL A 93 13.06 -32.02 -0.47
CA VAL A 93 14.30 -31.32 -0.85
C VAL A 93 15.52 -32.25 -0.75
N THR A 94 15.65 -33.02 0.33
CA THR A 94 16.79 -33.92 0.54
C THR A 94 16.80 -35.09 -0.45
N SER A 95 15.63 -35.66 -0.77
CA SER A 95 15.51 -36.70 -1.81
C SER A 95 15.89 -36.21 -3.21
N SER A 96 15.66 -34.93 -3.52
CA SER A 96 16.05 -34.33 -4.80
C SER A 96 17.57 -34.10 -4.92
N LEU A 97 18.25 -33.86 -3.79
CA LEU A 97 19.70 -33.65 -3.74
C LEU A 97 20.48 -34.96 -3.79
N SER A 98 19.91 -36.06 -3.29
CA SER A 98 20.50 -37.41 -3.36
C SER A 98 20.43 -38.06 -4.75
N LYS A 99 19.67 -37.50 -5.70
CA LYS A 99 19.52 -38.02 -7.07
C LYS A 99 20.42 -37.31 -8.10
N ARG A 100 21.30 -36.40 -7.67
CA ARG A 100 22.37 -35.82 -8.49
C ARG A 100 23.70 -36.48 -8.15
#